data_AF-A0A1G2CCR2-F1
#
_entry.id   AF-A0A1G2CCR2-F1
#
_cell.length_a   1.000
_cell.length_b   1.000
_cell.length_c   1.000
_cell.angle_alpha   90.00
_cell.angle_beta   90.00
_cell.angle_gamma   90.00
#
_symmetry.space_group_name_H-M   'P 1'
#
loop_
_entity.id
_entity.type
_entity.pdbx_description
1 polymer ?
#
loop_
_entity_poly.entity_id
_entity_poly.type
_entity_poly.pdbx_seq_one_letter_code
_entity_poly.pdbx_strand_id
1 'polypeptide(L)'
;MDVVSHDRSNERVVLLALTGGVCSGKTETCPWLETKMLDFGWHAYHVPEAARFLIEKFGLPVKVAWQNEDMRLWLRCQEVIAECQYAWEEQRIQIANMIGKFPALVPCDRGLVDIYGYILSACHAFGDPREAFDMFTDVLRRATLRTPREAYRRYVAVVHMVTAADGAPHAYQREDGGARDETLEQAIALDRTILEAWAGHPQRITIDNSTGFKEKQERTLRVICGALGILAPSASDQ
;
A
#
# COMPACT_ATOMS: atom_id res chain seq x y z
N MET A 1 -8.33 -17.71 8.66
CA MET A 1 -7.18 -17.36 7.79
C MET A 1 -5.95 -18.02 8.40
N ASP A 2 -5.29 -18.91 7.65
CA ASP A 2 -4.03 -19.50 8.09
C ASP A 2 -2.94 -18.42 8.08
N VAL A 3 -2.20 -18.27 9.19
CA VAL A 3 -1.06 -17.35 9.29
C VAL A 3 -0.02 -17.79 8.27
N VAL A 4 0.28 -16.92 7.32
CA VAL A 4 1.16 -17.26 6.20
C VAL A 4 2.61 -16.99 6.58
N SER A 5 3.32 -17.96 7.15
CA SER A 5 4.75 -17.83 7.43
C SER A 5 5.60 -18.10 6.18
N HIS A 6 6.24 -17.07 5.63
CA HIS A 6 7.38 -17.22 4.72
C HIS A 6 8.31 -16.03 4.92
N ASP A 7 9.51 -16.30 5.42
CA ASP A 7 10.54 -15.27 5.63
C ASP A 7 11.28 -15.01 4.31
N ARG A 8 11.05 -13.84 3.72
CA ARG A 8 11.70 -13.36 2.48
C ARG A 8 12.72 -12.26 2.77
N SER A 9 13.05 -11.97 4.04
CA SER A 9 13.97 -10.88 4.38
C SER A 9 15.40 -11.12 3.88
N ASN A 10 15.76 -12.37 3.57
CA ASN A 10 17.05 -12.76 3.01
C ASN A 10 17.13 -12.62 1.48
N GLU A 11 16.04 -12.26 0.80
CA GLU A 11 16.10 -11.98 -0.63
C GLU A 11 16.82 -10.65 -0.88
N ARG A 12 17.61 -10.59 -1.97
CA ARG A 12 18.32 -9.36 -2.34
C ARG A 12 17.36 -8.23 -2.70
N VAL A 13 16.21 -8.55 -3.28
CA VAL A 13 15.17 -7.59 -3.65
C VAL A 13 13.89 -7.95 -2.93
N VAL A 14 13.37 -7.04 -2.13
CA VAL A 14 12.21 -7.28 -1.27
C VAL A 14 11.13 -6.22 -1.48
N LEU A 15 9.86 -6.65 -1.45
CA LEU A 15 8.72 -5.75 -1.55
C LEU A 15 8.19 -5.40 -0.17
N LEU A 16 7.76 -4.15 -0.01
CA LEU A 16 7.07 -3.69 1.18
C LEU A 16 5.84 -2.90 0.76
N ALA A 17 4.68 -3.23 1.34
CA ALA A 17 3.47 -2.45 1.12
C ALA A 17 3.43 -1.28 2.12
N LEU A 18 3.41 -0.06 1.61
CA LEU A 18 3.04 1.12 2.37
C LEU A 18 1.54 1.33 2.15
N THR A 19 0.72 1.06 3.17
CA THR A 19 -0.75 1.03 3.04
C THR A 19 -1.43 2.07 3.94
N GLY A 20 -2.75 2.15 3.86
CA GLY A 20 -3.61 3.07 4.63
C GLY A 20 -4.46 3.97 3.76
N GLY A 21 -5.33 4.76 4.39
CA GLY A 21 -6.27 5.67 3.75
C GLY A 21 -5.59 6.83 3.00
N VAL A 22 -6.39 7.64 2.32
CA VAL A 22 -5.92 8.88 1.70
C VAL A 22 -5.29 9.82 2.73
N CYS A 23 -4.39 10.71 2.30
CA CYS A 23 -3.68 11.65 3.17
C CYS A 23 -2.95 11.00 4.36
N SER A 24 -2.47 9.76 4.22
CA SER A 24 -1.61 9.16 5.26
C SER A 24 -0.12 9.49 5.11
N GLY A 25 0.26 10.09 3.96
CA GLY A 25 1.62 10.52 3.64
C GLY A 25 2.45 9.52 2.82
N LYS A 26 1.82 8.49 2.24
CA LYS A 26 2.51 7.46 1.43
C LYS A 26 3.24 8.02 0.22
N THR A 27 2.56 8.85 -0.58
CA THR A 27 3.08 9.41 -1.83
C THR A 27 4.31 10.31 -1.61
N GLU A 28 4.46 10.89 -0.41
CA GLU A 28 5.67 11.61 -0.02
C GLU A 28 6.74 10.70 0.60
N THR A 29 6.31 9.68 1.35
CA THR A 29 7.21 8.75 2.06
C THR A 29 7.90 7.76 1.11
N CYS A 30 7.21 7.23 0.10
CA CYS A 30 7.80 6.28 -0.86
C CYS A 30 9.03 6.86 -1.60
N PRO A 31 8.96 8.06 -2.22
CA PRO A 31 10.14 8.69 -2.82
C PRO A 31 11.22 9.06 -1.80
N TRP A 32 10.81 9.51 -0.60
CA TRP A 32 11.76 9.82 0.47
C TRP A 32 12.58 8.60 0.91
N LEU A 33 11.97 7.40 0.92
CA LEU A 33 12.68 6.14 1.19
C LEU A 33 13.74 5.83 0.13
N GLU A 34 13.54 6.19 -1.14
CA GLU A 34 14.57 5.99 -2.19
C GLU A 34 15.87 6.71 -1.86
N THR A 35 15.76 7.91 -1.29
CA THR A 35 16.93 8.67 -0.84
C THR A 35 17.48 8.10 0.45
N LYS A 36 16.61 7.82 1.43
CA LYS A 36 17.05 7.46 2.79
C LYS A 36 17.64 6.07 2.90
N MET A 37 17.19 5.10 2.12
CA MET A 37 17.74 3.75 2.17
C MET A 37 19.22 3.71 1.76
N LEU A 38 19.71 4.69 0.99
CA LEU A 38 21.12 4.82 0.63
C LEU A 38 22.01 5.00 1.86
N ASP A 39 21.54 5.71 2.88
CA ASP A 39 22.24 5.92 4.16
C ASP A 39 22.51 4.58 4.88
N PHE A 40 21.81 3.51 4.51
CA PHE A 40 21.91 2.16 5.08
C PHE A 40 22.57 1.15 4.12
N GLY A 41 23.09 1.60 2.98
CA GLY A 41 23.67 0.72 1.95
C GLY A 41 22.64 -0.07 1.13
N TRP A 42 21.38 0.37 1.15
CA TRP A 42 20.28 -0.21 0.36
C TRP A 42 19.88 0.73 -0.77
N HIS A 43 19.50 0.18 -1.91
CA HIS A 43 18.74 0.94 -2.89
C HIS A 43 17.24 0.82 -2.64
N ALA A 44 16.47 1.80 -3.10
CA ALA A 44 15.02 1.70 -3.14
C ALA A 44 14.48 2.20 -4.47
N TYR A 45 13.45 1.51 -4.97
CA TYR A 45 12.76 1.84 -6.22
C TYR A 45 11.26 1.65 -6.03
N HIS A 46 10.53 2.74 -5.80
CA HIS A 46 9.14 2.65 -5.43
C HIS A 46 8.21 2.34 -6.61
N VAL A 47 7.11 1.66 -6.30
CA VAL A 47 5.95 1.51 -7.17
C VAL A 47 4.96 2.62 -6.82
N PRO A 48 4.55 3.48 -7.77
CA PRO A 48 3.58 4.53 -7.52
C PRO A 48 2.16 3.95 -7.40
N GLU A 49 1.24 4.74 -6.84
CA GLU A 49 -0.16 4.34 -6.67
C GLU A 49 -0.86 4.09 -8.02
N ALA A 50 -1.08 2.82 -8.36
CA ALA A 50 -1.69 2.42 -9.63
C ALA A 50 -3.10 3.00 -9.81
N ALA A 51 -3.94 2.95 -8.78
CA ALA A 51 -5.30 3.46 -8.83
C ALA A 51 -5.34 4.96 -9.19
N ARG A 52 -4.55 5.78 -8.50
CA ARG A 52 -4.48 7.22 -8.75
C ARG A 52 -4.01 7.52 -10.17
N PHE A 53 -2.96 6.85 -10.63
CA PHE A 53 -2.45 7.05 -11.98
C PHE A 53 -3.50 6.67 -13.04
N LEU A 54 -4.13 5.50 -12.91
CA LEU A 54 -5.14 5.02 -13.88
C LEU A 54 -6.38 5.93 -13.91
N ILE A 55 -6.85 6.40 -12.76
CA ILE A 55 -7.99 7.32 -12.67
C ILE A 55 -7.63 8.68 -13.29
N GLU A 56 -6.52 9.28 -12.89
CA GLU A 56 -6.17 10.65 -13.29
C GLU A 56 -5.63 10.74 -14.72
N LYS A 57 -4.88 9.72 -15.19
CA LYS A 57 -4.17 9.78 -16.47
C LYS A 57 -4.85 8.99 -17.58
N PHE A 58 -5.56 7.91 -17.25
CA PHE A 58 -6.26 7.07 -18.24
C PHE A 58 -7.79 7.12 -18.11
N GLY A 59 -8.33 7.90 -17.17
CA GLY A 59 -9.77 8.09 -17.05
C GLY A 59 -10.51 6.82 -16.60
N LEU A 60 -9.86 5.95 -15.81
CA LEU A 60 -10.49 4.76 -15.27
C LEU A 60 -11.75 5.17 -14.46
N PRO A 61 -12.95 4.67 -14.80
CA PRO A 61 -14.22 5.25 -14.35
C PRO A 61 -14.64 4.78 -12.95
N VAL A 62 -13.71 4.68 -12.00
CA VAL A 62 -13.97 4.19 -10.63
C VAL A 62 -15.05 5.02 -9.94
N LYS A 63 -14.96 6.35 -10.03
CA LYS A 63 -15.93 7.27 -9.40
C LYS A 63 -17.32 7.16 -10.02
N VAL A 64 -17.39 7.06 -11.36
CA VAL A 64 -18.66 6.92 -12.08
C VAL A 64 -19.33 5.59 -11.72
N ALA A 65 -18.57 4.50 -11.68
CA ALA A 65 -19.08 3.19 -11.28
C ALA A 65 -19.62 3.20 -9.84
N TRP A 66 -18.91 3.85 -8.92
CA TRP A 66 -19.34 4.00 -7.52
C TRP A 66 -20.62 4.82 -7.39
N GLN A 67 -20.69 5.99 -8.04
CA GLN A 67 -21.85 6.89 -7.99
C GLN A 67 -23.12 6.26 -8.59
N ASN A 68 -22.95 5.39 -9.58
CA ASN A 68 -24.06 4.68 -10.22
C ASN A 68 -24.38 3.34 -9.54
N GLU A 69 -23.71 3.00 -8.43
CA GLU A 69 -23.82 1.70 -7.76
C GLU A 69 -23.60 0.50 -8.72
N ASP A 70 -22.82 0.69 -9.79
CA ASP A 70 -22.51 -0.34 -10.79
C ASP A 70 -21.35 -1.18 -10.28
N MET A 71 -21.66 -2.12 -9.39
CA MET A 71 -20.67 -3.01 -8.78
C MET A 71 -19.91 -3.85 -9.82
N ARG A 72 -20.55 -4.20 -10.95
CA ARG A 72 -19.91 -4.97 -12.02
C ARG A 72 -18.81 -4.15 -12.68
N LEU A 73 -19.11 -2.91 -13.09
CA LEU A 73 -18.11 -2.01 -13.66
C LEU A 73 -17.03 -1.66 -12.64
N TRP A 74 -17.41 -1.45 -11.38
CA TRP A 74 -16.49 -1.12 -10.31
C TRP A 74 -15.48 -2.26 -10.06
N LEU A 75 -15.92 -3.52 -10.00
CA LEU A 75 -15.02 -4.69 -9.90
C LEU A 75 -14.09 -4.81 -11.11
N ARG A 76 -14.58 -4.51 -12.32
CA ARG A 76 -13.71 -4.47 -13.51
C ARG A 76 -12.64 -3.40 -13.42
N CYS A 77 -12.92 -2.27 -12.77
CA CYS A 77 -11.89 -1.27 -12.49
C CYS A 77 -10.85 -1.81 -11.50
N GLN A 78 -11.27 -2.56 -10.47
CA GLN A 78 -10.34 -3.21 -9.53
C GLN A 78 -9.44 -4.24 -10.22
N GLU A 79 -9.97 -4.99 -11.20
CA GLU A 79 -9.16 -5.90 -12.03
C GLU A 79 -8.05 -5.14 -12.79
N VAL A 80 -8.37 -4.00 -13.41
CA VAL A 80 -7.37 -3.17 -14.12
C VAL A 80 -6.32 -2.60 -13.15
N ILE A 81 -6.75 -2.16 -11.96
CA ILE A 81 -5.84 -1.67 -10.92
C ILE A 81 -4.91 -2.79 -10.44
N ALA A 82 -5.45 -3.99 -10.19
CA ALA A 82 -4.68 -5.16 -9.77
C ALA A 82 -3.62 -5.57 -10.80
N GLU A 83 -4.00 -5.62 -12.08
CA GLU A 83 -3.10 -5.95 -13.18
C GLU A 83 -1.94 -4.95 -13.24
N CYS A 84 -2.25 -3.65 -13.17
CA CYS A 84 -1.25 -2.59 -13.24
C CYS A 84 -0.31 -2.60 -12.03
N GLN A 85 -0.87 -2.74 -10.81
CA GLN A 85 -0.10 -2.83 -9.57
C GLN A 85 0.88 -4.02 -9.63
N TYR A 86 0.38 -5.20 -10.02
CA TYR A 86 1.21 -6.40 -10.15
C TYR A 86 2.31 -6.22 -11.20
N ALA A 87 1.97 -5.68 -12.37
CA ALA A 87 2.94 -5.47 -13.44
C ALA A 87 4.05 -4.49 -13.03
N TRP A 88 3.72 -3.39 -12.35
CA TRP A 88 4.71 -2.41 -11.90
C TRP A 88 5.59 -2.94 -10.77
N GLU A 89 5.02 -3.72 -9.85
CA GLU A 89 5.81 -4.46 -8.86
C GLU A 89 6.85 -5.36 -9.52
N GLU A 90 6.45 -6.19 -10.48
CA GLU A 90 7.38 -7.06 -11.22
C GLU A 90 8.44 -6.27 -11.99
N GLN A 91 8.06 -5.17 -12.64
CA GLN A 91 8.99 -4.29 -13.35
C GLN A 91 10.01 -3.66 -12.39
N ARG A 92 9.59 -3.24 -11.20
CA ARG A 92 10.52 -2.69 -10.18
C ARG A 92 11.47 -3.75 -9.66
N ILE A 93 11.00 -4.98 -9.44
CA ILE A 93 11.89 -6.12 -9.11
C ILE A 93 12.92 -6.32 -10.24
N GLN A 94 12.48 -6.32 -11.49
CA GLN A 94 13.36 -6.49 -12.65
C GLN A 94 14.41 -5.38 -12.73
N ILE A 95 14.02 -4.12 -12.53
CA ILE A 95 14.95 -2.97 -12.51
C ILE A 95 15.98 -3.11 -11.38
N ALA A 96 15.53 -3.44 -10.17
CA ALA A 96 16.43 -3.68 -9.04
C ALA A 96 17.40 -4.84 -9.31
N ASN A 97 16.94 -5.88 -10.04
CA ASN A 97 17.75 -7.01 -10.49
C ASN A 97 18.79 -6.65 -11.56
N MET A 98 18.46 -5.79 -12.53
CA MET A 98 19.42 -5.34 -13.53
C MET A 98 20.58 -4.53 -12.92
N ILE A 99 20.33 -3.79 -11.84
CA ILE A 99 21.36 -2.98 -11.17
C ILE A 99 22.32 -3.86 -10.34
N GLY A 100 21.82 -4.98 -9.80
CA GLY A 100 22.60 -6.17 -9.37
C GLY A 100 23.58 -6.02 -8.20
N LYS A 101 23.93 -4.80 -7.76
CA LYS A 101 25.09 -4.57 -6.91
C LYS A 101 24.81 -4.52 -5.40
N PHE A 102 23.63 -4.08 -5.00
CA PHE A 102 23.27 -3.87 -3.59
C PHE A 102 21.90 -4.49 -3.26
N PRO A 103 21.59 -4.75 -1.97
CA PRO A 103 20.23 -5.09 -1.57
C PRO A 103 19.27 -3.93 -1.93
N ALA A 104 18.05 -4.29 -2.30
CA ALA A 104 17.06 -3.33 -2.79
C ALA A 104 15.70 -3.54 -2.15
N LEU A 105 15.12 -2.43 -1.68
CA LEU A 105 13.73 -2.34 -1.25
C LEU A 105 12.86 -1.86 -2.41
N VAL A 106 11.67 -2.43 -2.56
CA VAL A 106 10.64 -1.95 -3.47
C VAL A 106 9.45 -1.50 -2.62
N PRO A 107 9.42 -0.23 -2.16
CA PRO A 107 8.26 0.32 -1.47
C PRO A 107 7.09 0.45 -2.45
N CYS A 108 5.94 -0.10 -2.11
CA CYS A 108 4.75 0.01 -2.93
C CYS A 108 3.78 0.99 -2.27
N ASP A 109 3.46 2.10 -2.96
CA ASP A 109 2.35 2.97 -2.55
C ASP A 109 1.04 2.20 -2.80
N ARG A 110 0.59 1.49 -1.76
CA ARG A 110 -0.39 0.38 -1.76
C ARG A 110 0.14 -0.93 -2.32
N GLY A 111 -0.43 -2.03 -1.84
CA GLY A 111 -0.19 -3.38 -2.37
C GLY A 111 -1.47 -4.03 -2.90
N LEU A 112 -1.36 -5.23 -3.49
CA LEU A 112 -2.50 -5.98 -4.03
C LEU A 112 -3.59 -6.26 -3.00
N VAL A 113 -3.25 -6.37 -1.71
CA VAL A 113 -4.25 -6.61 -0.66
C VAL A 113 -5.00 -5.33 -0.28
N ASP A 114 -4.52 -4.12 -0.62
CA ASP A 114 -5.36 -2.91 -0.52
C ASP A 114 -6.64 -3.05 -1.36
N ILE A 115 -6.58 -3.76 -2.49
CA ILE A 115 -7.74 -4.04 -3.35
C ILE A 115 -8.81 -4.80 -2.59
N TYR A 116 -8.41 -5.74 -1.72
CA TYR A 116 -9.35 -6.40 -0.82
C TYR A 116 -9.99 -5.41 0.16
N GLY A 117 -9.23 -4.47 0.71
CA GLY A 117 -9.78 -3.41 1.58
C GLY A 117 -10.82 -2.54 0.88
N TYR A 118 -10.58 -2.17 -0.38
CA TYR A 118 -11.56 -1.45 -1.18
C TYR A 118 -12.79 -2.31 -1.50
N ILE A 119 -12.62 -3.58 -1.87
CA ILE A 119 -13.74 -4.50 -2.14
C ILE A 119 -14.58 -4.70 -0.88
N LEU A 120 -13.93 -4.92 0.27
CA LEU A 120 -14.61 -5.06 1.56
C LEU A 120 -15.41 -3.80 1.89
N SER A 121 -14.84 -2.61 1.68
CA SER A 121 -15.55 -1.34 1.84
C SER A 121 -16.75 -1.21 0.91
N ALA A 122 -16.63 -1.65 -0.34
CA ALA A 122 -17.74 -1.64 -1.31
C ALA A 122 -18.85 -2.62 -0.90
N CYS A 123 -18.50 -3.82 -0.42
CA CYS A 123 -19.45 -4.79 0.10
C CYS A 123 -20.15 -4.27 1.36
N HIS A 124 -19.48 -3.53 2.24
CA HIS A 124 -20.14 -2.85 3.36
C HIS A 124 -21.15 -1.80 2.91
N ALA A 125 -20.88 -1.10 1.80
CA ALA A 125 -21.75 -0.03 1.29
C ALA A 125 -22.94 -0.56 0.47
N PHE A 126 -22.72 -1.57 -0.37
CA PHE A 126 -23.67 -1.95 -1.43
C PHE A 126 -24.02 -3.44 -1.48
N GLY A 127 -23.46 -4.28 -0.60
CA GLY A 127 -23.61 -5.73 -0.71
C GLY A 127 -23.45 -6.48 0.61
N ASP A 128 -22.86 -7.67 0.53
CA ASP A 128 -22.58 -8.52 1.69
C ASP A 128 -21.07 -8.64 1.92
N PRO A 129 -20.53 -8.15 3.06
CA PRO A 129 -19.11 -8.28 3.40
C PRO A 129 -18.57 -9.72 3.37
N ARG A 130 -19.43 -10.73 3.51
CA ARG A 130 -19.04 -12.14 3.43
C ARG A 130 -18.59 -12.56 2.03
N GLU A 131 -19.01 -11.84 0.98
CA GLU A 131 -18.64 -12.12 -0.41
C GLU A 131 -17.30 -11.46 -0.80
N ALA A 132 -16.81 -10.51 0.00
CA ALA A 132 -15.65 -9.68 -0.35
C ALA A 132 -14.38 -10.50 -0.63
N PHE A 133 -14.16 -11.58 0.12
CA PHE A 133 -12.98 -12.43 -0.05
C PHE A 133 -13.03 -13.25 -1.35
N ASP A 134 -14.21 -13.74 -1.73
CA ASP A 134 -14.40 -14.46 -2.98
C ASP A 134 -14.28 -13.51 -4.18
N MET A 135 -14.85 -12.30 -4.08
CA MET A 135 -14.67 -11.25 -5.08
C MET A 135 -13.20 -10.86 -5.25
N PHE A 136 -12.46 -10.68 -4.14
CA PHE A 136 -11.02 -10.41 -4.18
C PHE A 136 -10.24 -11.55 -4.84
N THR A 137 -10.59 -12.80 -4.54
CA THR A 137 -10.00 -13.99 -5.16
C THR A 137 -10.21 -13.98 -6.67
N ASP A 138 -11.42 -13.67 -7.13
CA ASP A 138 -11.73 -13.60 -8.56
C ASP A 138 -11.01 -12.44 -9.26
N VAL A 139 -10.91 -11.27 -8.63
CA VAL A 139 -10.16 -10.12 -9.14
C VAL A 139 -8.69 -10.50 -9.36
N LEU A 140 -8.03 -11.08 -8.34
CA LEU A 140 -6.64 -11.51 -8.46
C LEU A 140 -6.45 -12.56 -9.55
N ARG A 141 -7.34 -13.56 -9.62
CA ARG A 141 -7.26 -14.63 -10.60
C ARG A 141 -7.35 -14.08 -12.03
N ARG A 142 -8.27 -13.15 -12.28
CA ARG A 142 -8.48 -12.56 -13.61
C ARG A 142 -7.38 -11.58 -14.01
N ALA A 143 -6.92 -10.77 -13.07
CA ALA A 143 -5.97 -9.70 -13.33
C ALA A 143 -4.50 -10.14 -13.32
N THR A 144 -4.16 -11.14 -12.51
CA THR A 144 -2.75 -11.46 -12.21
C THR A 144 -2.43 -12.95 -12.27
N LEU A 145 -3.44 -13.82 -12.42
CA LEU A 145 -3.30 -15.28 -12.29
C LEU A 145 -2.67 -15.69 -10.93
N ARG A 146 -3.01 -14.95 -9.86
CA ARG A 146 -2.56 -15.22 -8.49
C ARG A 146 -3.73 -15.52 -7.57
N THR A 147 -3.41 -16.23 -6.50
CA THR A 147 -4.29 -16.47 -5.36
C THR A 147 -4.12 -15.39 -4.29
N PRO A 148 -5.09 -15.21 -3.37
CA PRO A 148 -4.91 -14.36 -2.20
C PRO A 148 -3.63 -14.69 -1.42
N ARG A 149 -3.36 -15.97 -1.14
CA ARG A 149 -2.17 -16.39 -0.41
C ARG A 149 -0.87 -15.92 -1.09
N GLU A 150 -0.80 -16.01 -2.42
CA GLU A 150 0.34 -15.49 -3.17
C GLU A 150 0.43 -13.98 -3.07
N ALA A 151 -0.68 -13.25 -3.18
CA ALA A 151 -0.70 -11.79 -3.03
C ALA A 151 -0.18 -11.32 -1.66
N TYR A 152 -0.58 -11.97 -0.56
CA TYR A 152 -0.06 -11.68 0.77
C TYR A 152 1.45 -11.93 0.87
N ARG A 153 1.95 -13.05 0.31
CA ARG A 153 3.37 -13.46 0.36
C ARG A 153 4.32 -12.59 -0.46
N ARG A 154 3.80 -11.68 -1.28
CA ARG A 154 4.64 -10.80 -2.09
C ARG A 154 5.43 -9.84 -1.22
N TYR A 155 4.85 -9.38 -0.12
CA TYR A 155 5.42 -8.36 0.74
C TYR A 155 6.14 -9.00 1.92
N VAL A 156 7.31 -8.49 2.26
CA VAL A 156 8.07 -8.94 3.43
C VAL A 156 7.55 -8.26 4.71
N ALA A 157 7.00 -7.06 4.55
CA ALA A 157 6.30 -6.33 5.59
C ALA A 157 5.21 -5.45 5.00
N VAL A 158 4.27 -5.08 5.86
CA VAL A 158 3.20 -4.12 5.56
C VAL A 158 3.27 -3.03 6.61
N VAL A 159 3.44 -1.79 6.17
CA VAL A 159 3.40 -0.62 7.05
C VAL A 159 2.15 0.17 6.76
N HIS A 160 1.19 0.09 7.67
CA HIS A 160 -0.05 0.87 7.63
C HIS A 160 0.20 2.26 8.19
N MET A 161 0.29 3.25 7.31
CA MET A 161 0.32 4.64 7.71
C MET A 161 -1.11 5.11 7.90
N VAL A 162 -1.49 5.45 9.13
CA VAL A 162 -2.85 5.91 9.47
C VAL A 162 -3.15 7.22 8.74
N THR A 163 -4.33 7.34 8.12
CA THR A 163 -4.80 8.59 7.51
C THR A 163 -4.71 9.78 8.46
N ALA A 164 -4.32 10.97 7.98
CA ALA A 164 -4.32 12.18 8.80
C ALA A 164 -5.72 12.49 9.39
N ALA A 165 -6.81 12.01 8.79
CA ALA A 165 -8.14 12.17 9.36
C ALA A 165 -8.25 11.59 10.78
N ASP A 166 -7.51 10.52 11.09
CA ASP A 166 -7.44 9.94 12.44
C ASP A 166 -6.24 10.52 13.21
N GLY A 167 -6.49 11.51 14.07
CA GLY A 167 -5.48 12.07 14.98
C GLY A 167 -4.68 13.28 14.46
N ALA A 168 -4.81 13.67 13.19
CA ALA A 168 -4.22 14.91 12.66
C ALA A 168 -5.14 15.63 11.64
N PRO A 169 -6.41 15.93 11.97
CA PRO A 169 -7.40 16.43 11.01
C PRO A 169 -7.01 17.75 10.33
N HIS A 170 -6.17 18.57 10.98
CA HIS A 170 -5.61 19.78 10.40
C HIS A 170 -4.75 19.52 9.16
N ALA A 171 -4.11 18.35 9.06
CA ALA A 171 -3.28 17.92 7.94
C ALA A 171 -4.07 17.12 6.88
N TYR A 172 -5.37 16.89 7.07
CA TYR A 172 -6.21 16.17 6.11
C TYR A 172 -6.75 17.07 4.97
N GLN A 173 -6.68 18.39 5.15
CA GLN A 173 -7.14 19.38 4.17
C GLN A 173 -6.28 19.34 2.90
N ARG A 174 -6.87 19.60 1.72
CA ARG A 174 -6.07 19.76 0.50
C ARG A 174 -5.30 21.07 0.55
N GLU A 175 -4.05 21.06 0.07
CA GLU A 175 -3.24 22.28 -0.07
C GLU A 175 -3.89 23.32 -0.99
N ASP A 176 -4.74 22.89 -1.94
CA ASP A 176 -5.48 23.76 -2.85
C ASP A 176 -6.81 24.31 -2.26
N GLY A 177 -7.13 24.00 -1.01
CA GLY A 177 -8.38 24.40 -0.36
C GLY A 177 -9.64 23.69 -0.89
N GLY A 178 -9.49 22.71 -1.78
CA GLY A 178 -10.59 21.90 -2.29
C GLY A 178 -11.13 20.92 -1.23
N ALA A 179 -12.44 20.74 -1.21
CA ALA A 179 -13.06 19.67 -0.43
C ALA A 179 -12.58 18.29 -0.93
N ARG A 180 -12.24 17.39 0.00
CA ARG A 180 -12.07 15.96 -0.32
C ARG A 180 -13.44 15.37 -0.65
N ASP A 181 -13.45 14.31 -1.45
CA ASP A 181 -14.70 13.62 -1.80
C ASP A 181 -15.31 12.92 -0.57
N GLU A 182 -14.48 12.57 0.42
CA GLU A 182 -14.90 11.93 1.66
C GLU A 182 -14.81 12.87 2.88
N THR A 183 -15.73 12.67 3.83
CA THR A 183 -15.68 13.23 5.18
C THR A 183 -14.55 12.60 6.01
N LEU A 184 -14.18 13.23 7.14
CA LEU A 184 -13.19 12.67 8.05
C LEU A 184 -13.60 11.27 8.53
N GLU A 185 -14.87 11.09 8.88
CA GLU A 185 -15.41 9.83 9.38
C GLU A 185 -15.35 8.73 8.30
N GLN A 186 -15.69 9.06 7.05
CA GLN A 186 -15.57 8.15 5.92
C GLN A 186 -14.10 7.77 5.65
N ALA A 187 -13.18 8.75 5.74
CA ALA A 187 -11.75 8.50 5.57
C ALA A 187 -11.20 7.56 6.65
N ILE A 188 -11.59 7.76 7.90
CA ILE A 188 -11.22 6.90 9.04
C ILE A 188 -11.80 5.50 8.88
N ALA A 189 -13.07 5.38 8.48
CA ALA A 189 -13.72 4.10 8.26
C ALA A 189 -12.99 3.30 7.17
N LEU A 190 -12.71 3.92 6.02
CA LEU A 190 -11.96 3.28 4.94
C LEU A 190 -10.54 2.90 5.36
N ASP A 191 -9.83 3.75 6.11
CA ASP A 191 -8.50 3.45 6.63
C ASP A 191 -8.50 2.19 7.51
N ARG A 192 -9.50 2.06 8.40
CA ARG A 192 -9.66 0.88 9.26
C ARG A 192 -10.00 -0.38 8.47
N THR A 193 -10.86 -0.28 7.45
CA THR A 193 -11.17 -1.40 6.55
C THR A 193 -9.93 -1.87 5.79
N ILE A 194 -9.09 -0.95 5.32
CA ILE A 194 -7.81 -1.28 4.68
C ILE A 194 -6.88 -1.97 5.69
N LEU A 195 -6.80 -1.47 6.94
CA LEU A 195 -6.00 -2.12 7.98
C LEU A 195 -6.46 -3.56 8.23
N GLU A 196 -7.78 -3.77 8.34
CA GLU A 196 -8.39 -5.10 8.52
C GLU A 196 -8.07 -6.04 7.37
N ALA A 197 -8.13 -5.56 6.13
CA ALA A 197 -7.82 -6.35 4.94
C ALA A 197 -6.40 -6.95 4.99
N TRP A 198 -5.47 -6.35 5.73
CA TRP A 198 -4.11 -6.87 5.92
C TRP A 198 -3.93 -7.80 7.14
N ALA A 199 -5.00 -8.19 7.84
CA ALA A 199 -4.92 -8.99 9.08
C ALA A 199 -4.26 -10.37 8.92
N GLY A 200 -4.25 -10.93 7.72
CA GLY A 200 -3.55 -12.18 7.42
C GLY A 200 -2.04 -12.06 7.28
N HIS A 201 -1.47 -10.84 7.23
CA HIS A 201 -0.03 -10.65 7.04
C HIS A 201 0.75 -10.70 8.38
N PRO A 202 1.76 -11.58 8.53
CA PRO A 202 2.43 -11.78 9.82
C PRO A 202 3.24 -10.57 10.29
N GLN A 203 3.79 -9.80 9.36
CA GLN A 203 4.65 -8.65 9.63
C GLN A 203 3.96 -7.35 9.24
N ARG A 204 2.87 -7.04 9.94
CA ARG A 204 2.07 -5.82 9.75
C ARG A 204 2.30 -4.86 10.90
N ILE A 205 2.70 -3.63 10.60
CA ILE A 205 3.01 -2.59 11.59
C ILE A 205 2.20 -1.33 11.27
N THR A 206 1.67 -0.67 12.29
CA THR A 206 0.87 0.56 12.16
C THR A 206 1.65 1.77 12.66
N ILE A 207 1.60 2.87 11.91
CA ILE A 207 2.19 4.17 12.26
C ILE A 207 1.06 5.21 12.37
N ASP A 208 0.76 5.59 13.61
CA ASP A 208 -0.25 6.61 13.95
C ASP A 208 0.21 8.05 13.65
N ASN A 209 -0.65 9.02 13.99
CA ASN A 209 -0.38 10.45 13.85
C ASN A 209 -0.04 11.12 15.19
N SER A 210 0.54 10.40 16.16
CA SER A 210 0.90 10.98 17.48
C SER A 210 2.06 11.99 17.43
N THR A 211 2.68 12.15 16.26
CA THR A 211 3.86 12.97 16.00
C THR A 211 3.66 13.81 14.74
N GLY A 212 4.50 14.82 14.51
CA GLY A 212 4.52 15.55 13.24
C GLY A 212 4.88 14.65 12.04
N PHE A 213 4.58 15.10 10.82
CA PHE A 213 4.75 14.28 9.62
C PHE A 213 6.18 13.77 9.40
N LYS A 214 7.18 14.64 9.58
CA LYS A 214 8.60 14.23 9.46
C LYS A 214 8.97 13.11 10.43
N GLU A 215 8.56 13.23 11.70
CA GLU A 215 8.82 12.18 12.70
C GLU A 215 8.02 10.91 12.40
N LYS A 216 6.82 11.02 11.82
CA LYS A 216 6.06 9.89 11.30
C LYS A 216 6.83 9.15 10.19
N GLN A 217 7.44 9.86 9.25
CA GLN A 217 8.30 9.27 8.22
C GLN A 217 9.53 8.56 8.82
N GLU A 218 10.18 9.17 9.81
CA GLU A 218 11.32 8.57 10.51
C GLU A 218 10.90 7.31 11.32
N ARG A 219 9.70 7.30 11.92
CA ARG A 219 9.11 6.11 12.56
C ARG A 219 8.84 5.00 11.54
N THR A 220 8.30 5.36 10.37
CA THR A 220 8.11 4.43 9.24
C THR A 220 9.43 3.81 8.83
N LEU A 221 10.49 4.60 8.59
CA LEU A 221 11.81 4.09 8.24
C LEU A 221 12.36 3.12 9.31
N ARG A 222 12.28 3.49 10.59
CA ARG A 222 12.75 2.63 11.70
C ARG A 222 12.07 1.27 11.69
N VAL A 223 10.76 1.24 11.48
CA VAL A 223 9.98 0.01 11.39
C VAL A 223 10.38 -0.81 10.16
N ILE A 224 10.59 -0.17 9.01
CA ILE A 224 11.07 -0.83 7.79
C ILE A 224 12.46 -1.45 8.03
N CYS A 225 13.40 -0.71 8.61
CA CYS A 225 14.72 -1.23 8.92
C CYS A 225 14.66 -2.42 9.88
N GLY A 226 13.87 -2.32 10.96
CA GLY A 226 13.66 -3.42 11.90
C GLY A 226 13.03 -4.65 11.24
N ALA A 227 12.06 -4.44 10.36
CA ALA A 227 11.42 -5.47 9.55
C ALA A 227 12.39 -6.20 8.61
N LEU A 228 13.42 -5.51 8.13
CA LEU A 228 14.43 -6.04 7.21
C LEU A 228 15.71 -6.49 7.90
N GLY A 229 15.80 -6.37 9.24
CA GLY A 229 17.03 -6.65 9.99
C GLY A 229 18.18 -5.68 9.67
N ILE A 230 17.88 -4.50 9.13
CA ILE A 230 18.87 -3.47 8.80
C ILE A 230 19.28 -2.76 10.09
N LEU A 231 20.57 -2.89 10.45
CA LEU A 231 21.14 -2.15 11.57
C LEU A 231 21.29 -0.67 11.16
N ALA A 232 21.00 0.24 12.09
CA ALA A 232 21.26 1.65 11.87
C ALA A 232 22.75 1.86 11.58
N PRO A 233 23.13 2.76 10.65
CA PRO A 233 24.52 3.06 10.39
C PRO A 233 25.18 3.50 11.70
N SER A 234 26.25 2.80 12.08
CA SER A 234 27.06 3.18 13.23
C SER A 234 27.63 4.57 12.98
N ALA A 235 27.55 5.46 13.97
CA ALA A 235 28.07 6.83 13.91
C ALA A 235 29.61 6.92 13.76
N SER A 236 30.28 5.83 13.41
CA SER A 236 31.73 5.70 13.28
C SER A 236 32.26 5.76 11.85
N ASP A 237 31.40 5.94 10.84
CA ASP A 237 31.80 6.04 9.42
C ASP A 237 31.50 7.43 8.79
N GLN A 238 31.69 8.51 9.57
CA GLN A 238 31.76 9.89 9.06
C GLN A 238 33.15 10.47 9.25
#